data_AF-A0A1V5LY72-F1
#
_entry.id   AF-A0A1V5LY72-F1
#
_cell.length_a   1.000
_cell.length_b   1.000
_cell.length_c   1.000
_cell.angle_alpha   90.00
_cell.angle_beta   90.00
_cell.angle_gamma   90.00
#
_symmetry.space_group_name_H-M   'P 1'
#
loop_
_entity.id
_entity.type
_entity.pdbx_description
1 polymer ?
#
loop_
_entity_poly.entity_id
_entity_poly.type
_entity_poly.pdbx_seq_one_letter_code
_entity_poly.pdbx_strand_id
1 'polypeptide(L)'
;MVFSIEFDIETVSTLAVADDAVDWMQIPPQGHIVDEWILPKFYFTGSHMPDYLMNDVGWHICSLKLVDAIASVCTELDFVRFLPVHVYTSDRIIEYYVIHIEKATNAIDIYATVYIDDAIVKPAFKSYALEGVNIFSYYNSEKIYITEQLHSRILYTDCSGISFNPCECS
;
A
#
# COMPACT_ATOMS: atom_id res chain seq x y z
N MET A 1 -17.60 1.72 4.20
CA MET A 1 -16.60 2.72 4.62
C MET A 1 -15.30 2.39 3.93
N VAL A 2 -14.53 3.41 3.55
CA VAL A 2 -13.21 3.28 2.92
C VAL A 2 -12.18 3.95 3.80
N PHE A 3 -10.97 3.40 3.84
CA PHE A 3 -9.84 3.93 4.58
C PHE A 3 -8.64 4.04 3.64
N SER A 4 -7.81 5.07 3.77
CA SER A 4 -6.46 5.03 3.20
C SER A 4 -5.49 4.41 4.20
N ILE A 5 -4.60 3.56 3.72
CA ILE A 5 -3.49 3.02 4.51
C ILE A 5 -2.38 4.06 4.54
N GLU A 6 -1.93 4.40 5.74
CA GLU A 6 -0.77 5.27 5.95
C GLU A 6 0.20 4.62 6.95
N PHE A 7 1.41 5.16 7.01
CA PHE A 7 2.38 4.76 8.02
C PHE A 7 1.97 5.30 9.38
N ASP A 8 2.16 4.52 10.43
CA ASP A 8 2.02 5.02 11.78
C ASP A 8 3.29 5.79 12.19
N ILE A 9 3.18 7.12 12.29
CA ILE A 9 4.30 8.02 12.62
C ILE A 9 4.88 7.72 14.02
N GLU A 10 4.11 7.09 14.91
CA GLU A 10 4.59 6.72 16.25
C GLU A 10 5.63 5.58 16.22
N THR A 11 5.68 4.80 15.13
CA THR A 11 6.76 3.85 14.89
C THR A 11 8.00 4.56 14.32
N VAL A 12 8.98 4.88 15.18
CA VAL A 12 10.26 5.47 14.76
C VAL A 12 11.10 4.40 14.05
N SER A 13 10.92 4.28 12.75
CA SER A 13 11.77 3.44 11.91
C SER A 13 11.93 4.03 10.52
N THR A 14 13.14 3.97 9.97
CA THR A 14 13.44 4.47 8.63
C THR A 14 13.94 3.31 7.78
N LEU A 15 13.34 3.16 6.60
CA LEU A 15 13.81 2.25 5.58
C LEU A 15 14.48 3.06 4.48
N ALA A 16 15.73 2.74 4.17
CA ALA A 16 16.50 3.37 3.09
C ALA A 16 16.79 2.33 1.99
N VAL A 17 16.82 2.78 0.74
CA VAL A 17 17.24 1.93 -0.40
C VAL A 17 18.73 1.62 -0.30
N ALA A 18 19.13 0.39 -0.61
CA ALA A 18 20.54 0.02 -0.75
C ALA A 18 21.14 0.62 -2.04
N ASP A 19 22.06 1.58 -1.89
CA ASP A 19 22.57 2.49 -2.94
C ASP A 19 23.34 1.83 -4.12
N ASP A 20 23.58 0.51 -4.10
CA ASP A 20 24.65 -0.07 -4.94
C ASP A 20 24.21 -0.91 -6.16
N ALA A 21 22.90 -1.09 -6.47
CA ALA A 21 22.55 -1.93 -7.64
C ALA A 21 21.13 -1.78 -8.23
N VAL A 22 20.33 -0.80 -7.82
CA VAL A 22 19.04 -0.57 -8.48
C VAL A 22 19.25 0.57 -9.47
N ASP A 23 19.34 0.21 -10.75
CA ASP A 23 19.24 1.15 -11.88
C ASP A 23 17.90 1.89 -11.72
N TRP A 24 17.94 2.99 -10.97
CA TRP A 24 16.94 4.04 -10.79
C TRP A 24 15.50 3.66 -11.22
N MET A 25 14.79 3.09 -10.25
CA MET A 25 13.35 3.27 -9.98
C MET A 25 12.45 3.50 -11.20
N GLN A 26 11.91 2.41 -11.73
CA GLN A 26 10.54 2.42 -12.23
C GLN A 26 9.77 1.36 -11.46
N ILE A 27 9.25 1.72 -10.27
CA ILE A 27 7.99 1.09 -9.90
C ILE A 27 6.99 1.51 -10.94
N PRO A 28 6.33 0.57 -11.62
CA PRO A 28 5.22 0.93 -12.48
C PRO A 28 4.23 1.67 -11.60
N PRO A 29 3.77 2.87 -11.98
CA PRO A 29 2.77 3.59 -11.22
C PRO A 29 1.59 2.66 -10.91
N GLN A 30 0.87 2.91 -9.82
CA GLN A 30 -0.36 2.17 -9.54
C GLN A 30 -1.24 2.19 -10.80
N GLY A 31 -1.70 1.02 -11.23
CA GLY A 31 -2.43 0.84 -12.48
C GLY A 31 -1.62 0.32 -13.68
N HIS A 32 -0.41 -0.19 -13.45
CA HIS A 32 0.41 -0.84 -14.47
C HIS A 32 0.79 -2.28 -14.08
N ILE A 33 0.83 -3.19 -15.06
CA ILE A 33 1.29 -4.58 -14.85
C ILE A 33 2.81 -4.61 -14.76
N VAL A 34 3.33 -5.42 -13.84
CA VAL A 34 4.78 -5.66 -13.68
C VAL A 34 5.13 -6.97 -14.41
N ASP A 35 5.77 -6.86 -15.57
CA ASP A 35 6.19 -8.04 -16.35
C ASP A 35 7.50 -8.64 -15.81
N GLU A 36 8.45 -7.80 -15.40
CA GLU A 36 9.74 -8.20 -14.82
C GLU A 36 9.92 -7.55 -13.44
N TRP A 37 10.36 -8.33 -12.45
CA TRP A 37 10.59 -7.84 -11.09
C TRP A 37 12.01 -8.15 -10.64
N ILE A 38 12.83 -7.10 -10.55
CA ILE A 38 14.19 -7.19 -10.01
C ILE A 38 14.11 -7.00 -8.51
N LEU A 39 14.48 -8.03 -7.76
CA LEU A 39 14.33 -8.10 -6.31
C LEU A 39 15.04 -6.93 -5.59
N PRO A 40 14.29 -5.94 -5.10
CA PRO A 40 14.84 -4.74 -4.47
C PRO A 40 15.42 -5.05 -3.09
N LYS A 41 16.39 -4.23 -2.68
CA LYS A 41 17.09 -4.35 -1.40
C LYS A 41 16.96 -3.06 -0.60
N PHE A 42 16.54 -3.19 0.64
CA PHE A 42 16.34 -2.10 1.58
C PHE A 42 17.13 -2.34 2.85
N TYR A 43 17.62 -1.28 3.48
CA TYR A 43 18.22 -1.33 4.82
C TYR A 43 17.26 -0.71 5.83
N PHE A 44 17.03 -1.43 6.91
CA PHE A 44 16.16 -1.00 8.00
C PHE A 44 16.97 -0.62 9.23
N THR A 45 16.72 0.57 9.75
CA THR A 45 17.27 1.04 11.03
C THR A 45 16.12 1.27 12.01
N GLY A 46 15.90 0.28 12.88
CA GLY A 46 14.88 0.33 13.90
C GLY A 46 15.01 -0.84 14.88
N SER A 47 14.42 -0.70 16.06
CA SER A 47 14.46 -1.72 17.12
C SER A 47 13.40 -2.80 16.96
N HIS A 48 12.32 -2.50 16.23
CA HIS A 48 11.20 -3.41 15.98
C HIS A 48 10.84 -3.37 14.50
N MET A 49 10.63 -4.54 13.89
CA MET A 49 10.21 -4.66 12.49
C MET A 49 8.68 -4.61 12.41
N PRO A 50 8.07 -3.53 11.90
CA PRO A 50 6.63 -3.45 11.76
C PRO A 50 6.12 -4.30 10.59
N ASP A 51 4.82 -4.61 10.59
CA ASP A 51 4.16 -5.30 9.48
C ASP A 51 3.97 -4.42 8.24
N TYR A 52 4.05 -3.10 8.40
CA TYR A 52 4.03 -2.12 7.32
C TYR A 52 5.17 -1.12 7.46
N LEU A 53 5.91 -0.93 6.38
CA LEU A 53 7.14 -0.15 6.31
C LEU A 53 6.98 1.01 5.33
N MET A 54 7.22 2.23 5.81
CA MET A 54 7.43 3.39 4.97
C MET A 54 8.90 3.49 4.57
N ASN A 55 9.13 4.00 3.37
CA ASN A 55 10.45 4.27 2.81
C ASN A 55 10.46 5.63 2.12
N ASP A 56 11.67 6.10 1.83
CA ASP A 56 11.97 7.35 1.14
C ASP A 56 11.51 7.39 -0.33
N VAL A 57 11.17 6.25 -0.91
CA VAL A 57 10.71 6.12 -2.31
C VAL A 57 9.18 5.93 -2.43
N GLY A 58 8.44 6.04 -1.33
CA GLY A 58 6.97 6.04 -1.32
C GLY A 58 6.32 4.66 -1.53
N TRP A 59 7.05 3.56 -1.39
CA TRP A 59 6.49 2.22 -1.61
C TRP A 59 5.73 1.72 -0.39
N HIS A 60 4.63 1.01 -0.61
CA HIS A 60 3.89 0.32 0.43
C HIS A 60 4.52 -1.06 0.69
N ILE A 61 5.48 -1.14 1.62
CA ILE A 61 6.17 -2.39 1.92
C ILE A 61 5.52 -3.08 3.13
N CYS A 62 5.28 -4.37 3.06
CA CYS A 62 4.54 -5.13 4.06
C CYS A 62 5.13 -6.50 4.37
N SER A 63 4.92 -6.99 5.59
CA SER A 63 5.36 -8.32 6.02
C SER A 63 4.48 -9.42 5.40
N LEU A 64 4.95 -10.66 5.42
CA LEU A 64 4.14 -11.81 5.02
C LEU A 64 2.82 -11.91 5.80
N LYS A 65 2.82 -11.50 7.08
CA LYS A 65 1.62 -11.50 7.92
C LYS A 65 0.55 -10.55 7.38
N LEU A 66 0.94 -9.35 6.95
CA LEU A 66 0.01 -8.40 6.32
C LEU A 66 -0.42 -8.87 4.92
N VAL A 67 0.49 -9.51 4.17
CA VAL A 67 0.13 -10.17 2.89
C VAL A 67 -0.97 -11.21 3.12
N ASP A 68 -0.81 -12.10 4.09
CA ASP A 68 -1.81 -13.13 4.41
C ASP A 68 -3.14 -12.52 4.86
N ALA A 69 -3.09 -11.42 5.63
CA ALA A 69 -4.29 -10.70 6.04
C ALA A 69 -5.06 -10.15 4.81
N ILE A 70 -4.34 -9.50 3.88
CA ILE A 70 -4.93 -8.95 2.66
C ILE A 70 -5.44 -10.07 1.74
N ALA A 71 -4.59 -11.05 1.43
CA ALA A 71 -4.91 -12.16 0.53
C ALA A 71 -6.10 -13.00 1.01
N SER A 72 -6.34 -13.08 2.32
CA SER A 72 -7.47 -13.84 2.89
C SER A 72 -8.86 -13.28 2.58
N VAL A 73 -8.95 -12.02 2.15
CA VAL A 73 -10.21 -11.36 1.77
C VAL A 73 -10.20 -10.82 0.34
N CYS A 74 -9.05 -10.84 -0.33
CA CYS A 74 -8.94 -10.34 -1.68
C CYS A 74 -9.80 -11.11 -2.69
N THR A 75 -10.25 -10.39 -3.70
CA THR A 75 -11.01 -10.92 -4.84
C THR A 75 -10.24 -10.69 -6.14
N GLU A 76 -10.71 -11.28 -7.22
CA GLU A 76 -10.16 -11.06 -8.57
C GLU A 76 -10.31 -9.60 -9.04
N LEU A 77 -11.15 -8.79 -8.38
CA LEU A 77 -11.39 -7.38 -8.71
C LEU A 77 -10.38 -6.42 -8.08
N ASP A 78 -9.57 -6.89 -7.13
CA ASP A 78 -8.62 -6.05 -6.39
C ASP A 78 -7.36 -5.72 -7.20
N PHE A 79 -7.03 -6.54 -8.21
CA PHE A 79 -5.82 -6.41 -9.03
C PHE A 79 -4.53 -6.17 -8.21
N VAL A 80 -4.48 -6.71 -6.99
CA VAL A 80 -3.33 -6.58 -6.09
C VAL A 80 -2.32 -7.68 -6.38
N ARG A 81 -1.05 -7.29 -6.38
CA ARG A 81 0.09 -8.19 -6.46
C ARG A 81 1.09 -7.84 -5.36
N PHE A 82 1.68 -8.88 -4.78
CA PHE A 82 2.72 -8.75 -3.78
C PHE A 82 4.06 -9.04 -4.43
N LEU A 83 4.91 -8.03 -4.50
CA LEU A 83 6.21 -8.12 -5.16
C LEU A 83 7.30 -8.25 -4.10
N PRO A 84 8.07 -9.34 -4.06
CA PRO A 84 9.00 -9.60 -2.95
C PRO A 84 10.10 -8.53 -2.89
N VAL A 85 10.57 -8.23 -1.69
CA VAL A 85 11.73 -7.38 -1.43
C VAL A 85 12.56 -7.96 -0.31
N HIS A 86 13.86 -7.66 -0.30
CA HIS A 86 14.73 -7.99 0.82
C HIS A 86 14.95 -6.77 1.70
N VAL A 87 14.59 -6.90 2.98
CA VAL A 87 14.89 -5.91 4.02
C VAL A 87 16.04 -6.43 4.88
N TYR A 88 17.15 -5.73 4.84
CA TYR A 88 18.38 -5.99 5.57
C TYR A 88 18.35 -5.25 6.91
N THR A 89 18.50 -5.99 7.99
CA THR A 89 18.76 -5.44 9.33
C THR A 89 20.24 -5.59 9.66
N SER A 90 20.66 -5.20 10.86
CA SER A 90 22.05 -5.38 11.31
C SER A 90 22.49 -6.84 11.43
N ASP A 91 21.54 -7.77 11.56
CA ASP A 91 21.77 -9.17 11.90
C ASP A 91 21.24 -10.18 10.88
N ARG A 92 20.29 -9.80 10.00
CA ARG A 92 19.63 -10.72 9.09
C ARG A 92 19.01 -10.06 7.86
N ILE A 93 18.58 -10.89 6.93
CA ILE A 93 17.76 -10.50 5.78
C ILE A 93 16.35 -11.05 6.03
N ILE A 94 15.35 -10.20 5.88
CA ILE A 94 13.94 -10.54 6.07
C ILE A 94 13.20 -10.28 4.76
N GLU A 95 12.35 -11.22 4.36
CA GLU A 95 11.50 -11.07 3.19
C GLU A 95 10.27 -10.23 3.55
N TYR A 96 10.04 -9.19 2.75
CA TYR A 96 8.87 -8.32 2.77
C TYR A 96 8.32 -8.25 1.34
N TYR A 97 7.20 -7.54 1.16
CA TYR A 97 6.54 -7.42 -0.14
C TYR A 97 6.07 -5.99 -0.38
N VAL A 98 6.22 -5.49 -1.60
CA VAL A 98 5.53 -4.28 -2.05
C VAL A 98 4.09 -4.64 -2.39
N ILE A 99 3.15 -3.87 -1.85
CA ILE A 99 1.74 -3.91 -2.25
C ILE A 99 1.62 -3.11 -3.55
N HIS A 100 1.33 -3.81 -4.65
CA HIS A 100 1.22 -3.22 -5.97
C HIS A 100 -0.18 -3.45 -6.54
N ILE A 101 -0.89 -2.38 -6.91
CA ILE A 101 -2.19 -2.44 -7.55
C ILE A 101 -1.96 -2.32 -9.06
N GLU A 102 -2.08 -3.43 -9.78
CA GLU A 102 -1.79 -3.52 -11.22
C GLU A 102 -2.82 -2.78 -12.08
N LYS A 103 -4.01 -2.49 -11.53
CA LYS A 103 -5.06 -1.77 -12.25
C LYS A 103 -5.78 -0.77 -11.33
N ALA A 104 -5.72 0.50 -11.72
CA ALA A 104 -6.45 1.55 -11.00
C ALA A 104 -7.97 1.33 -11.11
N THR A 105 -8.66 1.55 -9.99
CA THR A 105 -10.12 1.52 -9.92
C THR A 105 -10.68 2.91 -10.18
N ASN A 106 -11.65 3.02 -11.09
CA ASN A 106 -12.36 4.27 -11.36
C ASN A 106 -13.45 4.53 -10.30
N ALA A 107 -13.02 4.70 -9.06
CA ALA A 107 -13.90 4.85 -7.91
C ALA A 107 -14.24 6.31 -7.57
N ILE A 108 -13.54 7.29 -8.15
CA ILE A 108 -13.72 8.71 -7.78
C ILE A 108 -15.10 9.23 -8.18
N ASP A 109 -15.81 9.80 -7.20
CA ASP A 109 -16.98 10.63 -7.41
C ASP A 109 -16.53 12.08 -7.64
N ILE A 110 -16.54 12.49 -8.91
CA ILE A 110 -16.10 13.84 -9.31
C ILE A 110 -16.98 14.96 -8.74
N TYR A 111 -18.20 14.66 -8.29
CA TYR A 111 -19.12 15.66 -7.74
C TYR A 111 -18.97 15.84 -6.22
N ALA A 112 -18.55 14.80 -5.52
CA ALA A 112 -18.34 14.83 -4.07
C ALA A 112 -16.87 15.01 -3.66
N THR A 113 -15.94 14.73 -4.57
CA THR A 113 -14.49 14.92 -4.34
C THR A 113 -14.13 16.40 -4.29
N VAL A 114 -13.27 16.77 -3.33
CA VAL A 114 -12.76 18.14 -3.19
C VAL A 114 -11.42 18.27 -3.92
N TYR A 115 -11.34 19.30 -4.75
CA TYR A 115 -10.16 19.63 -5.56
C TYR A 115 -9.57 21.00 -5.18
N ILE A 116 -8.25 21.13 -5.27
CA ILE A 116 -7.51 22.41 -5.24
C ILE A 116 -6.52 22.37 -6.41
N ASP A 117 -6.61 23.31 -7.35
CA ASP A 117 -5.73 23.40 -8.53
C ASP A 117 -5.57 22.05 -9.26
N ASP A 118 -6.69 21.38 -9.54
CA ASP A 118 -6.81 20.04 -10.15
C ASP A 118 -6.25 18.86 -9.32
N ALA A 119 -5.70 19.11 -8.12
CA ALA A 119 -5.28 18.07 -7.20
C ALA A 119 -6.43 17.64 -6.28
N ILE A 120 -6.60 16.32 -6.10
CA ILE A 120 -7.56 15.77 -5.15
C ILE A 120 -7.02 15.96 -3.74
N VAL A 121 -7.71 16.77 -2.94
CA VAL A 121 -7.37 16.98 -1.52
C VAL A 121 -8.21 16.14 -0.58
N LYS A 122 -9.42 15.78 -0.98
CA LYS A 122 -10.31 14.87 -0.23
C LYS A 122 -11.09 14.00 -1.22
N PRO A 123 -10.69 12.74 -1.44
CA PRO A 123 -11.40 11.85 -2.35
C PRO A 123 -12.75 11.45 -1.75
N ALA A 124 -13.77 11.44 -2.60
CA ALA A 124 -15.04 10.77 -2.34
C ALA A 124 -15.20 9.62 -3.33
N PHE A 125 -15.71 8.48 -2.86
CA PHE A 125 -15.80 7.27 -3.67
C PHE A 125 -17.23 6.87 -3.98
N LYS A 126 -17.48 6.49 -5.25
CA LYS A 126 -18.73 5.88 -5.72
C LYS A 126 -18.88 4.49 -5.12
N SER A 127 -19.90 4.31 -4.27
CA SER A 127 -20.13 3.04 -3.59
C SER A 127 -20.27 1.84 -4.56
N TYR A 128 -20.97 2.03 -5.69
CA TYR A 128 -21.17 0.98 -6.70
C TYR A 128 -19.87 0.55 -7.41
N ALA A 129 -18.86 1.42 -7.48
CA ALA A 129 -17.60 1.12 -8.14
C ALA A 129 -16.67 0.26 -7.25
N LEU A 130 -17.04 0.10 -5.98
CA LEU A 130 -16.28 -0.65 -4.97
C LEU A 130 -16.98 -1.97 -4.60
N GLU A 131 -18.07 -2.34 -5.26
CA GLU A 131 -18.74 -3.61 -5.01
C GLU A 131 -17.79 -4.79 -5.32
N GLY A 132 -17.46 -5.56 -4.29
CA GLY A 132 -16.55 -6.71 -4.39
C GLY A 132 -15.07 -6.36 -4.42
N VAL A 133 -14.71 -5.08 -4.31
CA VAL A 133 -13.32 -4.61 -4.19
C VAL A 133 -13.01 -4.39 -2.71
N ASN A 134 -11.87 -4.88 -2.23
CA ASN A 134 -11.38 -4.77 -0.86
C ASN A 134 -10.14 -3.89 -0.73
N ILE A 135 -9.32 -3.82 -1.77
CA ILE A 135 -8.13 -2.98 -1.83
C ILE A 135 -8.00 -2.38 -3.23
N PHE A 136 -7.69 -1.10 -3.32
CA PHE A 136 -7.55 -0.41 -4.59
C PHE A 136 -6.70 0.85 -4.50
N SER A 137 -6.33 1.36 -5.66
CA SER A 137 -5.88 2.73 -5.86
C SER A 137 -6.63 3.33 -7.04
N TYR A 138 -6.64 4.65 -7.17
CA TYR A 138 -7.20 5.34 -8.34
C TYR A 138 -6.08 6.00 -9.15
N TYR A 139 -6.39 6.42 -10.38
CA TYR A 139 -5.41 6.96 -11.30
C TYR A 139 -4.65 8.17 -10.70
N ASN A 140 -3.32 8.17 -10.79
CA ASN A 140 -2.42 9.17 -10.18
C ASN A 140 -2.47 9.26 -8.64
N SER A 141 -3.02 8.25 -7.95
CA SER A 141 -2.87 8.17 -6.50
C SER A 141 -1.64 7.36 -6.12
N GLU A 142 -0.82 7.93 -5.25
CA GLU A 142 0.24 7.19 -4.55
C GLU A 142 -0.31 6.45 -3.32
N LYS A 143 -1.60 6.64 -2.97
CA LYS A 143 -2.21 6.01 -1.80
C LYS A 143 -2.90 4.69 -2.17
N ILE A 144 -2.94 3.81 -1.18
CA ILE A 144 -3.76 2.60 -1.19
C ILE A 144 -4.98 2.83 -0.32
N TYR A 145 -6.13 2.43 -0.84
CA TYR A 145 -7.42 2.47 -0.17
C TYR A 145 -7.92 1.06 0.08
N ILE A 146 -8.58 0.87 1.22
CA ILE A 146 -9.17 -0.40 1.63
C ILE A 146 -10.60 -0.20 2.09
N THR A 147 -11.41 -1.26 1.98
CA THR A 147 -12.77 -1.27 2.53
C THR A 147 -12.77 -1.66 4.01
N GLU A 148 -13.92 -1.45 4.66
CA GLU A 148 -14.16 -1.90 6.04
C GLU A 148 -13.86 -3.39 6.26
N GLN A 149 -14.15 -4.23 5.27
CA GLN A 149 -13.92 -5.67 5.38
C GLN A 149 -12.43 -5.99 5.56
N LEU A 150 -11.59 -5.40 4.70
CA LEU A 150 -10.14 -5.58 4.81
C LEU A 150 -9.57 -4.86 6.03
N HIS A 151 -10.04 -3.66 6.34
CA HIS A 151 -9.67 -2.94 7.56
C HIS A 151 -9.88 -3.79 8.82
N SER A 152 -11.10 -4.33 8.99
CA SER A 152 -11.44 -5.22 10.09
C SER A 152 -10.56 -6.48 10.13
N ARG A 153 -10.20 -7.02 8.96
CA ARG A 153 -9.30 -8.17 8.87
C ARG A 153 -7.88 -7.83 9.34
N ILE A 154 -7.33 -6.70 8.93
CA ILE A 154 -6.00 -6.25 9.34
C ILE A 154 -5.95 -6.01 10.85
N LEU A 155 -6.98 -5.34 11.41
CA LEU A 155 -7.10 -5.14 12.85
C LEU A 155 -7.18 -6.46 13.62
N TYR A 156 -7.94 -7.44 13.11
CA TYR A 156 -8.05 -8.77 13.74
C TYR A 156 -6.70 -9.51 13.77
N THR A 157 -5.87 -9.32 12.74
CA THR A 157 -4.54 -9.93 12.68
C THR A 157 -3.48 -9.20 13.49
N ASP A 158 -3.81 -8.05 14.10
CA ASP A 158 -2.90 -7.26 14.93
C ASP A 158 -1.62 -6.86 14.16
N CYS A 159 -1.76 -6.36 12.94
CA CYS A 159 -0.62 -5.90 12.13
C CYS A 159 -0.12 -4.54 12.63
N SER A 160 1.19 -4.37 12.77
CA SER A 160 1.83 -3.15 13.29
C SER A 160 2.35 -2.20 12.20
N GLY A 161 2.57 -0.92 12.56
CA GLY A 161 3.11 0.12 11.67
C GLY A 161 2.13 0.70 10.66
N ILE A 162 0.84 0.40 10.82
CA ILE A 162 -0.24 0.83 9.93
C ILE A 162 -1.15 1.81 10.66
N SER A 163 -1.45 2.93 10.00
CA SER A 163 -2.51 3.85 10.39
C SER A 163 -3.60 3.88 9.30
N PHE A 164 -4.84 4.19 9.72
CA PHE A 164 -5.99 4.22 8.83
C PHE A 164 -6.68 5.58 8.90
N ASN A 165 -6.82 6.23 7.75
CA ASN A 165 -7.57 7.49 7.65
C ASN A 165 -8.91 7.25 6.96
N PRO A 166 -10.05 7.52 7.63
CA PRO A 166 -11.36 7.31 7.04
C PRO A 166 -11.59 8.26 5.86
N CYS A 167 -12.17 7.72 4.79
CA CYS A 167 -12.56 8.44 3.59
C CYS A 167 -14.09 8.40 3.41
N GLU A 168 -14.64 9.42 2.76
CA GLU A 168 -16.08 9.49 2.49
C GLU A 168 -16.46 8.63 1.28
N CYS A 169 -17.64 8.00 1.36
CA CYS A 169 -18.27 7.29 0.25
C CYS A 169 -19.65 7.88 0.00
N SER A 170 -19.98 8.11 -1.27
CA SER A 170 -21.26 8.62 -1.74
C SER A 170 -22.08 7.56 -2.48
#